data_AF-A0A6C1PI95-F1
#
_entry.id   AF-A0A6C1PI95-F1
#
_cell.length_a   1.000
_cell.length_b   1.000
_cell.length_c   1.000
_cell.angle_alpha   90.00
_cell.angle_beta   90.00
_cell.angle_gamma   90.00
#
_symmetry.space_group_name_H-M   'P 1'
#
loop_
_entity.id
_entity.type
_entity.pdbx_description
1 polymer ?
#
loop_
_entity_poly.entity_id
_entity_poly.type
_entity_poly.pdbx_seq_one_letter_code
_entity_poly.pdbx_strand_id
1 'polypeptide(L)'
;MIDETIDRLKALQEVLSQKFSIEREIAELPKALSTKTELVNRLKKSYIDKNAQYEETKRRIQEWRNQMDDAERDREKYEQQMDLIKTQREYEALDKEIRDASEREQQFRRELQREEKALDEMAEALEREEGLIKEQEQELEDEQAKIRSETETRKARLGELAVEEKSLAPGLDEELLFKFERILRSKEGQGIVPLRRSVCTGCQMILPAQFVNDVRAGDGIRFCPYCSKIVFYVGDDDESDGAFLEDDAEGLADLVDDEGFGFDDDDDADDEPDDDEDVEDEPVEDTDDDDDDDEEEEEEEEAVVDHAEDVPVADDDADDDDDDAIAADDDDDEVIEDDLDEEDEDEEDEEEFDDDEDEE
;
A
#
# COMPACT_ATOMS: atom_id res chain seq x y z
N MET A 1 11.38 53.00 6.94
CA MET A 1 10.42 52.56 5.90
C MET A 1 10.85 51.23 5.30
N ILE A 2 12.05 51.09 4.72
CA ILE A 2 12.48 49.80 4.13
C ILE A 2 12.85 48.75 5.18
N ASP A 3 13.47 49.16 6.29
CA ASP A 3 13.73 48.23 7.42
C ASP A 3 12.42 47.69 8.03
N GLU A 4 11.40 48.54 8.16
CA GLU A 4 10.07 48.14 8.63
C GLU A 4 9.39 47.13 7.68
N THR A 5 9.56 47.29 6.36
CA THR A 5 9.06 46.31 5.39
C THR A 5 9.84 44.99 5.44
N ILE A 6 11.15 45.04 5.66
CA ILE A 6 12.00 43.86 5.80
C ILE A 6 11.62 43.09 7.08
N ASP A 7 11.37 43.79 8.19
CA ASP A 7 10.97 43.16 9.44
C ASP A 7 9.57 42.54 9.35
N ARG A 8 8.63 43.19 8.64
CA ARG A 8 7.34 42.57 8.30
C ARG A 8 7.48 41.33 7.43
N LEU A 9 8.39 41.34 6.44
CA LEU A 9 8.66 40.18 5.59
C LEU A 9 9.33 39.04 6.37
N LYS A 10 10.17 39.33 7.38
CA LYS A 10 10.72 38.32 8.29
C LYS A 10 9.62 37.69 9.14
N ALA A 11 8.75 38.50 9.74
CA ALA A 11 7.61 37.99 10.50
C ALA A 11 6.67 37.15 9.61
N LEU A 12 6.41 37.60 8.39
CA LEU A 12 5.60 36.87 7.41
C LEU A 12 6.28 35.55 6.99
N GLN A 13 7.61 35.52 6.82
CA GLN A 13 8.35 34.28 6.58
C GLN A 13 8.15 33.29 7.73
N GLU A 14 8.27 33.73 8.97
CA GLU A 14 8.11 32.85 10.14
C GLU A 14 6.72 32.21 10.14
N VAL A 15 5.67 33.01 9.99
CA VAL A 15 4.28 32.53 9.93
C VAL A 15 4.07 31.56 8.76
N LEU A 16 4.52 31.92 7.55
CA LEU A 16 4.35 31.08 6.36
C LEU A 16 5.18 29.81 6.42
N SER A 17 6.37 29.85 7.00
CA SER A 17 7.22 28.67 7.20
C SER A 17 6.55 27.66 8.13
N GLN A 18 5.95 28.13 9.23
CA GLN A 18 5.17 27.31 10.16
C GLN A 18 3.90 26.76 9.50
N LYS A 19 3.23 27.57 8.68
CA LYS A 19 2.05 27.13 7.93
C LYS A 19 2.40 25.98 6.98
N PHE A 20 3.46 26.13 6.18
CA PHE A 20 3.89 25.09 5.24
C PHE A 20 4.42 23.84 5.95
N SER A 21 5.07 23.96 7.12
CA SER A 21 5.50 22.79 7.89
C SER A 21 4.30 22.01 8.40
N ILE A 22 3.29 22.70 8.95
CA ILE A 22 2.06 22.06 9.44
C ILE A 22 1.26 21.44 8.29
N GLU A 23 1.17 22.11 7.13
CA GLU A 23 0.52 21.55 5.94
C GLU A 23 1.21 20.27 5.43
N ARG A 24 2.56 20.23 5.46
CA ARG A 24 3.34 19.03 5.13
C ARG A 24 3.08 17.91 6.12
N GLU A 25 3.12 18.20 7.42
CA GLU A 25 2.82 17.22 8.47
C GLU A 25 1.42 16.62 8.26
N ILE A 26 0.39 17.45 8.03
CA ILE A 26 -0.97 16.98 7.75
C ILE A 26 -1.02 16.07 6.51
N ALA A 27 -0.23 16.37 5.47
CA ALA A 27 -0.18 15.55 4.25
C ALA A 27 0.59 14.23 4.43
N GLU A 28 1.47 14.14 5.43
CA GLU A 28 2.25 12.94 5.75
C GLU A 28 1.50 11.96 6.67
N LEU A 29 0.71 12.47 7.61
CA LEU A 29 -0.13 11.66 8.53
C LEU A 29 -0.97 10.57 7.84
N PRO A 30 -1.72 10.82 6.73
CA PRO A 30 -2.53 9.78 6.09
C PRO A 30 -1.70 8.69 5.39
N LYS A 31 -0.45 8.96 5.00
CA LYS A 31 0.42 7.97 4.35
C LYS A 31 0.88 6.89 5.33
N ALA A 32 1.12 7.26 6.58
CA ALA A 32 1.44 6.29 7.62
C ALA A 32 0.25 5.34 7.84
N LEU A 33 -0.97 5.89 7.91
CA LEU A 33 -2.19 5.08 8.04
C LEU A 33 -2.42 4.16 6.84
N SER A 34 -2.22 4.62 5.60
CA SER A 34 -2.48 3.80 4.42
C SER A 34 -1.65 2.50 4.42
N THR A 35 -0.38 2.57 4.82
CA THR A 35 0.48 1.37 4.89
C THR A 35 -0.01 0.34 5.91
N LYS A 36 -0.46 0.79 7.09
CA LYS A 36 -1.01 -0.09 8.12
C LYS A 36 -2.38 -0.64 7.74
N THR A 37 -3.23 0.19 7.12
CA THR A 37 -4.53 -0.26 6.58
C THR A 37 -4.35 -1.31 5.49
N GLU A 38 -3.37 -1.15 4.60
CA GLU A 38 -3.01 -2.17 3.61
C GLU A 38 -2.57 -3.48 4.25
N LEU A 39 -1.77 -3.43 5.34
CA LEU A 39 -1.34 -4.61 6.07
C LEU A 39 -2.55 -5.38 6.64
N VAL A 40 -3.46 -4.69 7.34
CA VAL A 40 -4.67 -5.31 7.89
C VAL A 40 -5.55 -5.89 6.78
N ASN A 41 -5.70 -5.21 5.65
CA ASN A 41 -6.44 -5.74 4.50
C ASN A 41 -5.80 -7.00 3.92
N ARG A 42 -4.47 -7.10 3.89
CA ARG A 42 -3.78 -8.33 3.47
C ARG A 42 -4.02 -9.48 4.45
N LEU A 43 -3.98 -9.20 5.75
CA LEU A 43 -4.29 -10.20 6.78
C LEU A 43 -5.74 -10.70 6.66
N LYS A 44 -6.71 -9.80 6.48
CA LYS A 44 -8.11 -10.15 6.23
C LYS A 44 -8.28 -11.02 4.99
N LYS A 45 -7.59 -10.70 3.89
CA LYS A 45 -7.63 -11.52 2.69
C LYS A 45 -7.09 -12.93 2.95
N SER A 46 -5.94 -13.03 3.62
CA SER A 46 -5.37 -14.32 4.03
C SER A 46 -6.35 -15.13 4.91
N TYR A 47 -7.02 -14.47 5.85
CA TYR A 47 -8.03 -15.09 6.71
C TYR A 47 -9.21 -15.63 5.89
N ILE A 48 -9.74 -14.86 4.93
CA ILE A 48 -10.82 -15.31 4.04
C ILE A 48 -10.40 -16.55 3.23
N ASP A 49 -9.19 -16.53 2.67
CA ASP A 49 -8.67 -17.65 1.88
C ASP A 49 -8.52 -18.92 2.74
N LYS A 50 -8.02 -18.79 3.97
CA LYS A 50 -7.90 -19.90 4.93
C LYS A 50 -9.24 -20.40 5.43
N ASN A 51 -10.19 -19.49 5.66
CA ASN A 51 -11.54 -19.85 6.07
C ASN A 51 -12.27 -20.62 4.96
N ALA A 52 -12.03 -20.28 3.69
CA ALA A 52 -12.53 -21.05 2.55
C ALA A 52 -11.94 -22.47 2.53
N GLN A 53 -10.63 -22.63 2.79
CA GLN A 53 -9.98 -23.94 2.89
C GLN A 53 -10.52 -24.77 4.07
N TYR A 54 -10.81 -24.12 5.19
CA TYR A 54 -11.42 -24.74 6.36
C TYR A 54 -12.82 -25.30 6.03
N GLU A 55 -13.68 -24.50 5.38
CA GLU A 55 -15.02 -24.96 4.98
C GLU A 55 -14.96 -26.07 3.92
N GLU A 56 -13.99 -26.02 3.00
CA GLU A 56 -13.77 -27.11 2.03
C GLU A 56 -13.34 -28.41 2.74
N THR A 57 -12.42 -28.33 3.69
CA THR A 57 -11.95 -29.48 4.47
C THR A 57 -13.09 -30.06 5.31
N LYS A 58 -13.93 -29.22 5.89
CA LYS A 58 -15.13 -29.62 6.63
C LYS A 58 -16.13 -30.36 5.74
N ARG A 59 -16.34 -29.90 4.51
CA ARG A 59 -17.16 -30.60 3.51
C ARG A 59 -16.55 -31.97 3.16
N ARG A 60 -15.23 -32.03 2.97
CA ARG A 60 -14.50 -33.27 2.68
C ARG A 60 -14.62 -34.29 3.82
N ILE A 61 -14.54 -33.84 5.08
CA ILE A 61 -14.79 -34.68 6.26
C ILE A 61 -16.20 -35.27 6.21
N GLN A 62 -17.22 -34.47 5.88
CA GLN A 62 -18.59 -34.98 5.78
C GLN A 62 -18.72 -36.04 4.68
N GLU A 63 -18.04 -35.85 3.54
CA GLU A 63 -18.01 -36.85 2.47
C GLU A 63 -17.33 -38.15 2.92
N TRP A 64 -16.19 -38.07 3.61
CA TRP A 64 -15.51 -39.23 4.17
C TRP A 64 -16.37 -39.97 5.20
N ARG A 65 -17.13 -39.25 6.04
CA ARG A 65 -18.09 -39.86 6.98
C ARG A 65 -19.16 -40.66 6.24
N ASN A 66 -19.75 -40.07 5.20
CA ASN A 66 -20.74 -40.77 4.38
C ASN A 66 -20.16 -42.04 3.71
N GLN A 67 -18.94 -41.96 3.17
CA GLN A 67 -18.25 -43.10 2.55
C GLN A 67 -17.92 -44.19 3.58
N MET A 68 -17.56 -43.81 4.81
CA MET A 68 -17.34 -44.76 5.91
C MET A 68 -18.63 -45.48 6.30
N ASP A 69 -19.73 -44.75 6.45
CA ASP A 69 -21.05 -45.31 6.78
C ASP A 69 -21.54 -46.27 5.69
N ASP A 70 -21.32 -45.94 4.41
CA ASP A 70 -21.69 -46.82 3.29
C ASP A 70 -20.84 -48.10 3.26
N ALA A 71 -19.53 -48.00 3.54
CA ALA A 71 -18.66 -49.17 3.67
C ALA A 71 -19.07 -50.08 4.85
N GLU A 72 -19.47 -49.50 5.98
CA GLU A 72 -20.00 -50.22 7.13
C GLU A 72 -21.32 -50.93 6.80
N ARG A 73 -22.25 -50.24 6.14
CA ARG A 73 -23.51 -50.84 5.68
C ARG A 73 -23.27 -52.01 4.72
N ASP A 74 -22.29 -51.91 3.84
CA ASP A 74 -21.95 -52.99 2.92
C ASP A 74 -21.32 -54.18 3.66
N ARG A 75 -20.42 -53.94 4.62
CA ARG A 75 -19.87 -54.97 5.50
C ARG A 75 -20.99 -55.73 6.22
N GLU A 76 -21.92 -55.02 6.85
CA GLU A 76 -23.06 -55.61 7.56
C GLU A 76 -23.98 -56.42 6.62
N LYS A 77 -24.23 -55.94 5.40
CA LYS A 77 -25.00 -56.69 4.39
C LYS A 77 -24.31 -58.00 4.03
N TYR A 78 -22.99 -57.99 3.81
CA TYR A 78 -22.23 -59.21 3.51
C TYR A 78 -22.20 -60.15 4.71
N GLU A 79 -22.02 -59.64 5.94
CA GLU A 79 -22.10 -60.44 7.17
C GLU A 79 -23.46 -61.14 7.30
N GLN A 80 -24.57 -60.45 7.04
CA GLN A 80 -25.91 -61.04 7.05
C GLN A 80 -26.11 -62.08 5.95
N GLN A 81 -25.52 -61.88 4.77
CA GLN A 81 -25.57 -62.84 3.67
C GLN A 81 -24.79 -64.12 4.00
N MET A 82 -23.81 -64.06 4.91
CA MET A 82 -22.99 -65.21 5.31
C MET A 82 -23.82 -66.34 5.95
N ASP A 83 -24.88 -65.99 6.68
CA ASP A 83 -25.79 -66.96 7.33
C ASP A 83 -26.65 -67.77 6.33
N LEU A 84 -26.77 -67.30 5.09
CA LEU A 84 -27.63 -67.89 4.05
C LEU A 84 -26.87 -68.85 3.11
N ILE A 85 -25.54 -68.88 3.19
CA ILE A 85 -24.66 -69.60 2.25
C ILE A 85 -24.60 -71.10 2.57
N LYS A 86 -24.58 -71.92 1.51
CA LYS A 86 -24.56 -73.39 1.63
C LYS A 86 -23.36 -74.04 0.96
N THR A 87 -22.64 -73.33 0.08
CA THR A 87 -21.48 -73.88 -0.63
C THR A 87 -20.17 -73.23 -0.18
N GLN A 88 -19.11 -74.03 -0.09
CA GLN A 88 -17.78 -73.56 0.35
C GLN A 88 -17.23 -72.44 -0.55
N ARG A 89 -17.50 -72.50 -1.86
CA ARG A 89 -17.01 -71.51 -2.82
C ARG A 89 -17.70 -70.15 -2.66
N GLU A 90 -19.00 -70.13 -2.35
CA GLU A 90 -19.73 -68.90 -2.05
C GLU A 90 -19.24 -68.28 -0.74
N TYR A 91 -18.93 -69.11 0.26
CA TYR A 91 -18.36 -68.65 1.53
C TYR A 91 -17.01 -67.95 1.32
N GLU A 92 -16.09 -68.56 0.58
CA GLU A 92 -14.77 -67.97 0.31
C GLU A 92 -14.86 -66.66 -0.48
N ALA A 93 -15.82 -66.55 -1.40
CA ALA A 93 -16.07 -65.31 -2.12
C ALA A 93 -16.59 -64.21 -1.19
N LEU A 94 -17.57 -64.52 -0.35
CA LEU A 94 -18.18 -63.55 0.56
C LEU A 94 -17.22 -63.12 1.69
N ASP A 95 -16.44 -64.05 2.23
CA ASP A 95 -15.38 -63.79 3.22
C ASP A 95 -14.32 -62.84 2.65
N LYS A 96 -14.02 -62.94 1.35
CA LYS A 96 -13.16 -61.97 0.66
C LYS A 96 -13.83 -60.59 0.58
N GLU A 97 -15.09 -60.50 0.16
CA GLU A 97 -15.81 -59.22 0.08
C GLU A 97 -15.93 -58.53 1.45
N ILE A 98 -16.13 -59.30 2.54
CA ILE A 98 -16.15 -58.78 3.92
C ILE A 98 -14.78 -58.21 4.32
N ARG A 99 -13.69 -58.90 3.96
CA ARG A 99 -12.33 -58.38 4.19
C ARG A 99 -12.07 -57.12 3.40
N ASP A 100 -12.40 -57.12 2.11
CA ASP A 100 -12.23 -55.96 1.23
C ASP A 100 -13.08 -54.76 1.71
N ALA A 101 -14.30 -54.99 2.23
CA ALA A 101 -15.13 -53.96 2.85
C ALA A 101 -14.56 -53.45 4.18
N SER A 102 -14.07 -54.35 5.04
CA SER A 102 -13.44 -53.98 6.32
C SER A 102 -12.14 -53.20 6.13
N GLU A 103 -11.35 -53.54 5.11
CA GLU A 103 -10.14 -52.79 4.76
C GLU A 103 -10.48 -51.38 4.26
N ARG A 104 -11.53 -51.24 3.43
CA ARG A 104 -12.04 -49.93 3.00
C ARG A 104 -12.56 -49.08 4.17
N GLU A 105 -13.33 -49.67 5.08
CA GLU A 105 -13.80 -48.99 6.30
C GLU A 105 -12.61 -48.47 7.13
N GLN A 106 -11.59 -49.31 7.36
CA GLN A 106 -10.39 -48.89 8.08
C GLN A 106 -9.61 -47.80 7.35
N GLN A 107 -9.56 -47.85 6.02
CA GLN A 107 -8.92 -46.81 5.22
C GLN A 107 -9.66 -45.47 5.37
N PHE A 108 -10.99 -45.45 5.19
CA PHE A 108 -11.79 -44.24 5.37
C PHE A 108 -11.72 -43.70 6.79
N ARG A 109 -11.73 -44.57 7.82
CA ARG A 109 -11.52 -44.15 9.21
C ARG A 109 -10.16 -43.47 9.42
N ARG A 110 -9.09 -43.97 8.80
CA ARG A 110 -7.75 -43.36 8.89
C ARG A 110 -7.70 -42.01 8.18
N GLU A 111 -8.29 -41.89 6.98
CA GLU A 111 -8.35 -40.61 6.28
C GLU A 111 -9.20 -39.60 7.05
N LEU A 112 -10.37 -40.00 7.54
CA LEU A 112 -11.24 -39.17 8.36
C LEU A 112 -10.50 -38.60 9.59
N GLN A 113 -9.77 -39.45 10.32
CA GLN A 113 -8.98 -39.00 11.47
C GLN A 113 -7.84 -38.03 11.10
N ARG A 114 -7.27 -38.14 9.90
CA ARG A 114 -6.24 -37.20 9.42
C ARG A 114 -6.86 -35.85 9.07
N GLU A 115 -7.98 -35.89 8.36
CA GLU A 115 -8.73 -34.71 7.96
C GLU A 115 -9.28 -33.95 9.17
N GLU A 116 -9.84 -34.65 10.17
CA GLU A 116 -10.32 -34.03 11.41
C GLU A 116 -9.18 -33.33 12.17
N LYS A 117 -8.01 -33.95 12.27
CA LYS A 117 -6.83 -33.28 12.86
C LYS A 117 -6.38 -32.05 12.08
N ALA A 118 -6.38 -32.14 10.75
CA ALA A 118 -6.05 -30.99 9.90
C ALA A 118 -7.07 -29.86 10.07
N LEU A 119 -8.36 -30.19 10.25
CA LEU A 119 -9.42 -29.23 10.51
C LEU A 119 -9.21 -28.52 11.87
N ASP A 120 -8.87 -29.27 12.92
CA ASP A 120 -8.57 -28.71 14.25
C ASP A 120 -7.36 -27.77 14.19
N GLU A 121 -6.28 -28.17 13.51
CA GLU A 121 -5.09 -27.32 13.31
C GLU A 121 -5.43 -26.03 12.52
N MET A 122 -6.30 -26.13 11.51
CA MET A 122 -6.80 -24.98 10.75
C MET A 122 -7.68 -24.07 11.62
N ALA A 123 -8.53 -24.63 12.47
CA ALA A 123 -9.37 -23.87 13.39
C ALA A 123 -8.52 -23.05 14.38
N GLU A 124 -7.53 -23.69 15.01
CA GLU A 124 -6.59 -23.00 15.91
C GLU A 124 -5.77 -21.92 15.18
N ALA A 125 -5.44 -22.14 13.90
CA ALA A 125 -4.75 -21.14 13.09
C ALA A 125 -5.65 -19.95 12.76
N LEU A 126 -6.91 -20.20 12.42
CA LEU A 126 -7.91 -19.15 12.15
C LEU A 126 -8.21 -18.32 13.39
N GLU A 127 -8.39 -18.95 14.55
CA GLU A 127 -8.63 -18.25 15.82
C GLU A 127 -7.46 -17.31 16.17
N ARG A 128 -6.22 -17.79 16.00
CA ARG A 128 -5.02 -16.97 16.19
C ARG A 128 -4.96 -15.79 15.22
N GLU A 129 -5.27 -16.01 13.95
CA GLU A 129 -5.30 -14.94 12.95
C GLU A 129 -6.42 -13.93 13.20
N GLU A 130 -7.60 -14.39 13.60
CA GLU A 130 -8.71 -13.53 13.99
C GLU A 130 -8.33 -12.65 15.18
N GLY A 131 -7.67 -13.21 16.18
CA GLY A 131 -7.14 -12.46 17.33
C GLY A 131 -6.14 -11.38 16.91
N LEU A 132 -5.19 -11.72 16.04
CA LEU A 132 -4.22 -10.76 15.50
C LEU A 132 -4.88 -9.67 14.66
N ILE A 133 -5.88 -10.01 13.84
CA ILE A 133 -6.63 -9.03 13.04
C ILE A 133 -7.36 -8.06 13.98
N LYS A 134 -8.05 -8.56 15.01
CA LYS A 134 -8.76 -7.72 15.98
C LYS A 134 -7.82 -6.76 16.72
N GLU A 135 -6.66 -7.24 17.15
CA GLU A 135 -5.64 -6.40 17.80
C GLU A 135 -5.14 -5.29 16.86
N GLN A 136 -4.80 -5.64 15.62
CA GLN A 136 -4.33 -4.68 14.62
C GLN A 136 -5.42 -3.70 14.18
N GLU A 137 -6.69 -4.11 14.17
CA GLU A 137 -7.83 -3.22 13.92
C GLU A 137 -8.03 -2.20 15.03
N GLN A 138 -7.93 -2.64 16.29
CA GLN A 138 -8.00 -1.73 17.44
C GLN A 138 -6.85 -0.74 17.43
N GLU A 139 -5.61 -1.20 17.20
CA GLU A 139 -4.45 -0.30 17.05
C GLU A 139 -4.65 0.71 15.92
N LEU A 140 -5.20 0.29 14.79
CA LEU A 140 -5.51 1.17 13.67
C LEU A 140 -6.58 2.21 14.04
N GLU A 141 -7.64 1.81 14.75
CA GLU A 141 -8.71 2.71 15.16
C GLU A 141 -8.19 3.77 16.15
N ASP A 142 -7.41 3.35 17.14
CA ASP A 142 -6.78 4.25 18.11
C ASP A 142 -5.83 5.25 17.42
N GLU A 143 -5.01 4.77 16.49
CA GLU A 143 -4.13 5.63 15.70
C GLU A 143 -4.90 6.58 14.79
N GLN A 144 -5.99 6.12 14.17
CA GLN A 144 -6.87 6.99 13.39
C GLN A 144 -7.49 8.07 14.26
N ALA A 145 -7.99 7.73 15.46
CA ALA A 145 -8.56 8.69 16.39
C ALA A 145 -7.53 9.73 16.83
N LYS A 146 -6.31 9.28 17.17
CA LYS A 146 -5.19 10.15 17.51
C LYS A 146 -4.83 11.08 16.37
N ILE A 147 -4.67 10.56 15.15
CA ILE A 147 -4.33 11.34 13.97
C ILE A 147 -5.43 12.35 13.63
N ARG A 148 -6.70 11.98 13.78
CA ARG A 148 -7.83 12.91 13.59
C ARG A 148 -7.75 14.07 14.59
N SER A 149 -7.56 13.78 15.87
CA SER A 149 -7.42 14.81 16.91
C SER A 149 -6.21 15.73 16.68
N GLU A 150 -5.06 15.15 16.30
CA GLU A 150 -3.87 15.92 15.97
C GLU A 150 -4.08 16.77 14.72
N THR A 151 -4.78 16.25 13.71
CA THR A 151 -5.11 16.98 12.48
C THR A 151 -6.03 18.16 12.77
N GLU A 152 -7.03 18.00 13.64
CA GLU A 152 -7.91 19.09 14.08
C GLU A 152 -7.13 20.17 14.83
N THR A 153 -6.25 19.78 15.74
CA THR A 153 -5.39 20.71 16.49
C THR A 153 -4.48 21.49 15.53
N ARG A 154 -3.86 20.81 14.57
CA ARG A 154 -3.03 21.43 13.52
C ARG A 154 -3.84 22.35 12.61
N LYS A 155 -5.06 21.98 12.23
CA LYS A 155 -5.98 22.83 11.45
C LYS A 155 -6.40 24.09 12.23
N ALA A 156 -6.66 23.97 13.53
CA ALA A 156 -6.93 25.13 14.37
C ALA A 156 -5.73 26.08 14.39
N ARG A 157 -4.52 25.54 14.53
CA ARG A 157 -3.27 26.32 14.46
C ARG A 157 -3.07 26.99 13.09
N LEU A 158 -3.39 26.31 11.99
CA LEU A 158 -3.39 26.91 10.65
C LEU A 158 -4.38 28.08 10.55
N GLY A 159 -5.54 27.97 11.21
CA GLY A 159 -6.51 29.06 11.31
C GLY A 159 -5.95 30.29 12.03
N GLU A 160 -5.27 30.10 13.15
CA GLU A 160 -4.59 31.19 13.89
C GLU A 160 -3.50 31.85 13.03
N LEU A 161 -2.64 31.05 12.40
CA LEU A 161 -1.57 31.54 11.53
C LEU A 161 -2.13 32.28 10.31
N ALA A 162 -3.26 31.87 9.76
CA ALA A 162 -3.92 32.56 8.65
C ALA A 162 -4.49 33.94 9.08
N VAL A 163 -4.90 34.09 10.34
CA VAL A 163 -5.30 35.39 10.89
C VAL A 163 -4.08 36.29 11.08
N GLU A 164 -2.98 35.72 11.59
CA GLU A 164 -1.70 36.42 11.76
C GLU A 164 -1.13 36.89 10.41
N GLU A 165 -1.13 36.02 9.40
CA GLU A 165 -0.76 36.32 8.01
C GLU A 165 -1.56 37.52 7.46
N LYS A 166 -2.89 37.50 7.63
CA LYS A 166 -3.77 38.61 7.22
C LYS A 166 -3.52 39.91 7.97
N SER A 167 -3.02 39.84 9.20
CA SER A 167 -2.66 41.02 9.99
C SER A 167 -1.34 41.66 9.55
N LEU A 168 -0.45 40.87 8.93
CA LEU A 168 0.87 41.29 8.43
C LEU A 168 0.85 41.73 6.96
N ALA A 169 -0.16 41.31 6.19
CA ALA A 169 -0.36 41.71 4.80
C ALA A 169 -0.57 43.22 4.54
N PRO A 170 -1.23 44.02 5.43
CA PRO A 170 -1.48 45.44 5.17
C PRO A 170 -0.18 46.26 5.10
N GLY A 171 0.03 46.92 3.96
CA GLY A 171 1.19 47.79 3.72
C GLY A 171 2.36 47.11 3.01
N LEU A 172 2.20 45.88 2.55
CA LEU A 172 3.08 45.23 1.56
C LEU A 172 2.45 45.33 0.16
N ASP A 173 3.30 45.45 -0.85
CA ASP A 173 2.85 45.45 -2.25
C ASP A 173 2.37 44.04 -2.67
N GLU A 174 1.26 43.97 -3.41
CA GLU A 174 0.60 42.71 -3.76
C GLU A 174 1.45 41.86 -4.72
N GLU A 175 2.21 42.50 -5.61
CA GLU A 175 3.14 41.82 -6.52
C GLU A 175 4.35 41.23 -5.75
N LEU A 176 4.82 41.94 -4.73
CA LEU A 176 5.89 41.48 -3.83
C LEU A 176 5.43 40.28 -2.99
N LEU A 177 4.23 40.35 -2.41
CA LEU A 177 3.64 39.26 -1.61
C LEU A 177 3.51 37.98 -2.44
N PHE A 178 2.93 38.07 -3.64
CA PHE A 178 2.76 36.91 -4.52
C PHE A 178 4.11 36.24 -4.88
N LYS A 179 5.12 37.06 -5.21
CA LYS A 179 6.47 36.54 -5.49
C LYS A 179 7.07 35.88 -4.25
N PHE A 180 6.91 36.50 -3.09
CA PHE A 180 7.45 36.02 -1.82
C PHE A 180 6.83 34.69 -1.40
N GLU A 181 5.50 34.55 -1.44
CA GLU A 181 4.79 33.30 -1.15
C GLU A 181 5.21 32.17 -2.09
N ARG A 182 5.36 32.47 -3.38
CA ARG A 182 5.84 31.49 -4.38
C ARG A 182 7.27 31.03 -4.08
N ILE A 183 8.16 31.93 -3.66
CA ILE A 183 9.52 31.58 -3.26
C ILE A 183 9.51 30.72 -2.00
N LEU A 184 8.72 31.09 -0.99
CA LEU A 184 8.61 30.32 0.25
C LEU A 184 8.12 28.89 0.02
N ARG A 185 7.08 28.73 -0.82
CA ARG A 185 6.53 27.40 -1.15
C ARG A 185 7.54 26.52 -1.89
N SER A 186 8.33 27.10 -2.79
CA SER A 186 9.30 26.37 -3.61
C SER A 186 10.66 26.14 -2.93
N LYS A 187 11.01 26.94 -1.92
CA LYS A 187 12.34 26.94 -1.27
C LYS A 187 12.27 26.74 0.23
N GLU A 188 11.42 25.81 0.65
CA GLU A 188 11.38 25.25 2.00
C GLU A 188 11.15 26.28 3.11
N GLY A 189 10.27 27.26 2.86
CA GLY A 189 9.88 28.22 3.89
C GLY A 189 10.93 29.32 4.17
N GLN A 190 11.95 29.47 3.32
CA GLN A 190 12.89 30.59 3.39
C GLN A 190 12.83 31.49 2.15
N GLY A 191 12.24 32.66 2.30
CA GLY A 191 12.06 33.69 1.27
C GLY A 191 12.95 34.92 1.44
N ILE A 192 13.41 35.23 2.67
CA ILE A 192 14.27 36.36 3.02
C ILE A 192 15.52 35.87 3.76
N VAL A 193 16.69 36.34 3.32
CA VAL A 193 17.99 35.88 3.83
C VAL A 193 19.00 37.02 3.99
N PRO A 194 19.87 36.98 5.01
CA PRO A 194 20.89 38.00 5.22
C PRO A 194 22.04 37.87 4.20
N LEU A 195 22.59 39.01 3.79
CA LEU A 195 23.82 39.12 2.99
C LEU A 195 25.03 39.22 3.92
N ARG A 196 25.93 38.24 3.89
CA ARG A 196 27.17 38.25 4.68
C ARG A 196 28.38 38.29 3.76
N ARG A 197 29.27 39.28 3.91
CA ARG A 197 30.53 39.39 3.16
C ARG A 197 30.39 39.14 1.64
N SER A 198 29.33 39.68 1.03
CA SER A 198 28.99 39.50 -0.40
C SER A 198 28.46 38.11 -0.81
N VAL A 199 28.11 37.24 0.14
CA VAL A 199 27.56 35.90 -0.10
C VAL A 199 26.08 35.84 0.30
N CYS A 200 25.25 35.32 -0.60
CA CYS A 200 23.85 35.05 -0.32
C CYS A 200 23.71 33.83 0.60
N THR A 201 23.33 33.99 1.86
CA THR A 201 23.25 32.87 2.83
C THR A 201 22.25 31.77 2.43
N GLY A 202 21.26 32.07 1.60
CA GLY A 202 20.29 31.07 1.12
C GLY A 202 20.76 30.16 -0.03
N CYS A 203 21.78 30.53 -0.81
CA CYS A 203 22.33 29.68 -1.89
C CYS A 203 23.85 29.60 -1.93
N GLN A 204 24.50 30.29 -0.99
CA GLN A 204 25.95 30.34 -0.78
C GLN A 204 26.76 30.83 -1.99
N MET A 205 26.11 31.44 -2.98
CA MET A 205 26.77 32.05 -4.12
C MET A 205 27.25 33.48 -3.81
N ILE A 206 28.41 33.82 -4.35
CA ILE A 206 28.97 35.18 -4.30
C ILE A 206 28.17 36.06 -5.25
N LEU A 207 27.69 37.21 -4.74
CA LEU A 207 26.92 38.17 -5.52
C LEU A 207 27.83 39.23 -6.14
N PRO A 208 27.48 39.76 -7.33
CA PRO A 208 28.24 40.83 -7.96
C PRO A 208 28.36 42.07 -7.05
N ALA A 209 29.53 42.70 -7.03
CA ALA A 209 29.80 43.87 -6.16
C ALA A 209 28.81 45.02 -6.36
N GLN A 210 28.33 45.23 -7.59
CA GLN A 210 27.29 46.21 -7.89
C GLN A 210 25.98 45.88 -7.17
N PHE A 211 25.54 44.63 -7.23
CA PHE A 211 24.34 44.16 -6.53
C PHE A 211 24.47 44.28 -5.01
N VAL A 212 25.65 43.96 -4.45
CA VAL A 212 25.93 44.12 -3.01
C VAL A 212 25.83 45.58 -2.58
N ASN A 213 26.36 46.51 -3.40
CA ASN A 213 26.25 47.93 -3.13
C ASN A 213 24.80 48.41 -3.18
N ASP A 214 24.01 47.93 -4.13
CA ASP A 214 22.58 48.25 -4.24
C ASP A 214 21.77 47.74 -3.05
N VAL A 215 22.10 46.57 -2.52
CA VAL A 215 21.48 46.01 -1.30
C VAL A 215 21.91 46.81 -0.05
N ARG A 216 23.17 47.25 0.02
CA ARG A 216 23.70 48.10 1.12
C ARG A 216 23.13 49.51 1.09
N ALA A 217 22.86 50.06 -0.10
CA ALA A 217 22.24 51.37 -0.26
C ALA A 217 20.81 51.41 0.29
N GLY A 218 20.13 50.26 0.32
CA GLY A 218 18.79 50.15 0.91
C GLY A 218 17.72 50.87 0.11
N ASP A 219 17.94 51.13 -1.18
CA ASP A 219 17.00 51.88 -2.05
C ASP A 219 15.75 51.09 -2.45
N GLY A 220 15.70 49.78 -2.15
CA GLY A 220 14.54 48.93 -2.41
C GLY A 220 14.80 47.44 -2.18
N ILE A 221 13.74 46.64 -2.26
CA ILE A 221 13.81 45.18 -2.09
C ILE A 221 14.47 44.56 -3.31
N ARG A 222 15.55 43.80 -3.08
CA ARG A 222 16.31 43.10 -4.14
C ARG A 222 16.22 41.60 -3.97
N PHE A 223 16.09 40.92 -5.11
CA PHE A 223 16.05 39.45 -5.19
C PHE A 223 17.39 38.93 -5.68
N CYS A 224 17.90 37.88 -5.05
CA CYS A 224 19.11 37.19 -5.48
C CYS A 224 18.95 36.69 -6.93
N PRO A 225 19.89 36.95 -7.86
CA PRO A 225 19.79 36.51 -9.24
C PRO A 225 19.88 34.98 -9.40
N TYR A 226 20.49 34.28 -8.43
CA TYR A 226 20.68 32.83 -8.47
C TYR A 226 19.52 32.06 -7.84
N CYS A 227 19.08 32.49 -6.66
CA CYS A 227 18.06 31.77 -5.90
C CYS A 227 16.76 32.54 -5.70
N SER A 228 16.62 33.73 -6.26
CA SER A 228 15.40 34.55 -6.20
C SER A 228 14.90 34.88 -4.79
N LYS A 229 15.63 34.53 -3.71
CA LYS A 229 15.31 34.94 -2.34
C LYS A 229 15.56 36.44 -2.18
N ILE A 230 14.75 37.09 -1.33
CA ILE A 230 14.96 38.48 -0.94
C ILE A 230 16.23 38.55 -0.08
N VAL A 231 17.11 39.49 -0.42
CA VAL A 231 18.39 39.66 0.27
C VAL A 231 18.36 40.98 1.03
N PHE A 232 18.71 40.96 2.31
CA PHE A 232 18.87 42.17 3.13
C PHE A 232 20.28 42.25 3.73
N TYR A 233 20.79 43.47 3.89
CA TYR A 233 22.08 43.68 4.53
C TYR A 233 21.92 43.65 6.05
N VAL A 234 22.79 42.90 6.72
CA VAL A 234 23.00 42.97 8.17
C VAL A 234 24.34 43.64 8.36
N GLY A 235 24.39 44.73 9.15
CA GLY A 235 25.65 45.39 9.48
C GLY A 235 26.66 44.38 10.05
N ASP A 236 27.94 44.59 9.79
CA ASP A 236 29.03 43.70 10.20
C ASP A 236 29.30 43.73 11.73
N ASP A 237 28.25 43.77 12.57
CA ASP A 237 28.35 43.76 14.05
C ASP A 237 28.48 42.34 14.64
N ASP A 238 28.35 41.29 13.82
CA ASP A 238 28.67 39.90 14.21
C ASP A 238 30.12 39.55 13.84
N GLU A 239 31.11 40.27 14.40
CA GLU A 239 32.54 39.93 14.36
C GLU A 239 32.90 38.88 15.44
N SER A 240 32.23 37.74 15.44
CA SER A 240 32.77 36.53 16.06
C SER A 240 32.63 35.37 15.09
N ASP A 241 33.75 34.98 14.50
CA ASP A 241 34.04 33.74 13.76
C ASP A 241 34.60 34.05 12.37
N GLY A 242 35.91 33.83 12.26
CA GLY A 242 36.69 34.09 11.06
C GLY A 242 37.98 34.85 11.34
N ALA A 243 38.66 34.54 12.45
CA ALA A 243 40.11 34.65 12.50
C ALA A 243 40.65 33.67 11.45
N PHE A 244 40.89 34.18 10.24
CA PHE A 244 41.72 33.50 9.25
C PHE A 244 43.12 33.38 9.88
N LEU A 245 43.48 32.17 10.28
CA LEU A 245 44.84 31.81 10.64
C LEU A 245 45.69 31.93 9.37
N GLU A 246 46.59 32.91 9.36
CA GLU A 246 47.60 33.12 8.32
C GLU A 246 48.83 32.21 8.51
N ASP A 247 48.74 31.16 9.34
CA ASP A 247 49.90 30.33 9.76
C ASP A 247 49.95 28.90 9.16
N ASP A 248 48.98 28.47 8.32
CA ASP A 248 48.99 27.11 7.72
C ASP A 248 49.69 27.06 6.33
N ALA A 249 50.77 27.82 6.14
CA ALA A 249 51.60 27.78 4.92
C ALA A 249 53.02 27.23 5.14
N GLU A 250 53.34 26.70 6.32
CA GLU A 250 54.66 26.15 6.65
C GLU A 250 54.58 24.66 7.03
N GLY A 251 54.13 23.80 6.11
CA GLY A 251 54.00 22.35 6.38
C GLY A 251 54.44 21.42 5.26
N LEU A 252 55.01 21.92 4.16
CA LEU A 252 55.19 21.14 2.92
C LEU A 252 56.58 21.26 2.29
N ALA A 253 57.60 21.65 3.06
CA ALA A 253 58.97 21.87 2.57
C ALA A 253 60.01 20.81 3.02
N ASP A 254 59.60 19.70 3.64
CA ASP A 254 60.52 18.70 4.24
C ASP A 254 60.48 17.31 3.58
N LEU A 255 60.10 17.22 2.30
CA LEU A 255 60.02 15.92 1.58
C LEU A 255 60.74 15.89 0.22
N VAL A 256 61.69 16.80 -0.03
CA VAL A 256 62.55 16.70 -1.22
C VAL A 256 63.98 17.04 -0.84
N ASP A 257 64.73 16.03 -0.38
CA ASP A 257 66.15 15.85 -0.68
C ASP A 257 66.63 14.55 0.00
N ASP A 258 66.63 13.44 -0.73
CA ASP A 258 67.75 12.51 -0.66
C ASP A 258 67.95 11.86 -2.03
N GLU A 259 69.16 12.06 -2.55
CA GLU A 259 69.60 11.65 -3.86
C GLU A 259 69.92 10.16 -3.90
N GLY A 260 69.64 9.53 -5.04
CA GLY A 260 70.51 8.48 -5.58
C GLY A 260 70.16 7.05 -5.19
N PHE A 261 69.42 6.38 -6.07
CA PHE A 261 69.53 4.92 -6.19
C PHE A 261 69.87 4.55 -7.62
N GLY A 262 71.16 4.21 -7.78
CA GLY A 262 71.70 3.57 -8.95
C GLY A 262 71.36 2.09 -8.98
N PHE A 263 71.46 1.61 -10.23
CA PHE A 263 71.59 0.26 -10.77
C PHE A 263 72.17 -0.86 -9.87
N ASP A 264 71.94 -2.08 -10.38
CA ASP A 264 72.51 -3.40 -10.00
C ASP A 264 71.69 -4.15 -8.92
N ASP A 265 71.35 -5.44 -9.01
CA ASP A 265 71.49 -6.52 -10.00
C ASP A 265 70.73 -7.76 -9.45
N ASP A 266 70.58 -8.79 -10.29
CA ASP A 266 70.44 -10.23 -9.98
C ASP A 266 69.17 -10.85 -9.34
N ASP A 267 68.56 -11.73 -10.16
CA ASP A 267 68.15 -13.13 -9.94
C ASP A 267 67.88 -13.70 -8.53
N ASP A 268 66.73 -14.37 -8.34
CA ASP A 268 66.63 -15.85 -8.32
C ASP A 268 65.21 -16.36 -7.95
N ALA A 269 64.70 -17.24 -8.82
CA ALA A 269 64.04 -18.55 -8.60
C ALA A 269 62.76 -18.75 -7.74
N ASP A 270 61.86 -19.51 -8.39
CA ASP A 270 60.91 -20.55 -7.89
C ASP A 270 59.70 -20.14 -7.03
N ASP A 271 58.49 -20.35 -7.55
CA ASP A 271 57.60 -21.47 -7.16
C ASP A 271 56.26 -21.37 -7.95
N GLU A 272 55.97 -22.34 -8.81
CA GLU A 272 54.58 -22.64 -9.24
C GLU A 272 54.00 -23.68 -8.25
N PRO A 273 52.67 -23.70 -8.02
CA PRO A 273 51.85 -24.59 -8.86
C PRO A 273 50.39 -24.12 -9.12
N ASP A 274 49.93 -24.45 -10.34
CA ASP A 274 48.70 -25.14 -10.76
C ASP A 274 47.29 -24.83 -10.18
N ASP A 275 46.32 -25.17 -11.05
CA ASP A 275 44.86 -25.39 -10.88
C ASP A 275 43.95 -24.16 -11.04
N ASP A 276 42.82 -24.20 -11.72
CA ASP A 276 42.24 -24.92 -12.87
C ASP A 276 40.83 -24.30 -13.05
N GLU A 277 40.27 -24.35 -14.28
CA GLU A 277 38.82 -24.31 -14.60
C GLU A 277 37.98 -23.06 -14.22
N ASP A 278 37.00 -22.54 -14.96
CA ASP A 278 36.38 -22.74 -16.27
C ASP A 278 35.50 -21.47 -16.48
N VAL A 279 35.51 -20.86 -17.67
CA VAL A 279 34.52 -19.84 -18.05
C VAL A 279 33.85 -20.32 -19.33
N GLU A 280 32.60 -20.75 -19.19
CA GLU A 280 31.74 -21.22 -20.28
C GLU A 280 31.40 -20.06 -21.23
N ASP A 281 31.95 -20.14 -22.44
CA ASP A 281 31.50 -19.42 -23.64
C ASP A 281 30.60 -20.38 -24.43
N GLU A 282 29.29 -20.12 -24.45
CA GLU A 282 28.32 -20.85 -25.29
C GLU A 282 28.33 -20.30 -26.73
N PRO A 283 28.54 -21.14 -27.76
CA PRO A 283 28.32 -20.77 -29.15
C PRO A 283 26.89 -21.10 -29.61
N VAL A 284 26.31 -20.18 -30.38
CA VAL A 284 25.07 -20.38 -31.13
C VAL A 284 25.35 -21.24 -32.37
N GLU A 285 24.70 -22.39 -32.48
CA GLU A 285 24.62 -23.18 -33.72
C GLU A 285 23.17 -23.41 -34.15
N ASP A 286 22.93 -23.07 -35.41
CA ASP A 286 21.74 -23.36 -36.20
C ASP A 286 21.51 -24.88 -36.29
N THR A 287 20.26 -25.32 -36.10
CA THR A 287 19.79 -26.60 -36.61
C THR A 287 18.42 -26.42 -37.25
N ASP A 288 18.39 -26.67 -38.56
CA ASP A 288 17.21 -27.07 -39.30
C ASP A 288 16.72 -28.42 -38.75
N ASP A 289 15.43 -28.56 -38.46
CA ASP A 289 14.74 -29.84 -38.54
C ASP A 289 13.24 -29.58 -38.82
N ASP A 290 12.80 -30.15 -39.94
CA ASP A 290 11.43 -30.38 -40.34
C ASP A 290 10.69 -31.25 -39.30
N ASP A 291 9.42 -30.96 -39.02
CA ASP A 291 8.39 -32.00 -38.99
C ASP A 291 6.98 -31.40 -38.94
N ASP A 292 6.14 -31.96 -39.81
CA ASP A 292 4.71 -31.80 -39.97
C ASP A 292 3.93 -32.14 -38.68
N ASP A 293 2.81 -31.45 -38.41
CA ASP A 293 1.48 -32.10 -38.31
C ASP A 293 0.34 -31.10 -37.99
N ASP A 294 -0.68 -31.18 -38.85
CA ASP A 294 -2.13 -31.00 -38.63
C ASP A 294 -2.70 -29.68 -38.06
N GLU A 295 -3.11 -28.79 -38.96
CA GLU A 295 -4.26 -27.89 -38.78
C GLU A 295 -5.39 -28.29 -39.74
N GLU A 296 -6.48 -28.86 -39.20
CA GLU A 296 -7.75 -29.03 -39.91
C GLU A 296 -8.49 -27.68 -39.98
N GLU A 297 -8.42 -26.99 -41.13
CA GLU A 297 -9.32 -25.89 -41.48
C GLU A 297 -10.49 -26.43 -42.33
N GLU A 298 -11.72 -26.29 -41.83
CA GLU A 298 -12.94 -26.53 -42.60
C GLU A 298 -13.23 -25.32 -43.52
N GLU A 299 -13.02 -25.50 -44.83
CA GLU A 299 -13.58 -24.65 -45.88
C GLU A 299 -14.99 -25.14 -46.25
N GLU A 300 -16.00 -24.28 -46.12
CA GLU A 300 -17.26 -24.42 -46.86
C GLU A 300 -17.40 -23.28 -47.87
N GLU A 301 -17.22 -23.60 -49.16
CA GLU A 301 -17.62 -22.75 -50.29
C GLU A 301 -18.97 -23.18 -50.90
N GLU A 302 -19.57 -22.20 -51.57
CA GLU A 302 -20.95 -22.03 -52.01
C GLU A 302 -21.52 -23.05 -53.03
N ALA A 303 -22.87 -23.12 -53.07
CA ALA A 303 -23.61 -23.45 -54.28
C ALA A 303 -24.83 -22.52 -54.47
N VAL A 304 -24.91 -21.95 -55.67
CA VAL A 304 -25.83 -20.93 -56.18
C VAL A 304 -27.11 -21.57 -56.76
N VAL A 305 -28.25 -20.83 -56.79
CA VAL A 305 -29.11 -20.53 -57.98
C VAL A 305 -30.57 -20.12 -57.60
N ASP A 306 -30.85 -18.82 -57.84
CA ASP A 306 -32.02 -18.10 -58.41
C ASP A 306 -33.50 -18.40 -58.08
N HIS A 307 -34.22 -17.36 -57.61
CA HIS A 307 -35.30 -16.60 -58.31
C HIS A 307 -35.90 -15.55 -57.33
N ALA A 308 -35.71 -14.24 -57.49
CA ALA A 308 -36.37 -13.27 -58.39
C ALA A 308 -37.66 -12.60 -57.82
N GLU A 309 -37.64 -11.24 -57.83
CA GLU A 309 -38.75 -10.26 -57.81
C GLU A 309 -39.47 -10.04 -56.45
N ASP A 310 -39.80 -8.84 -55.95
CA ASP A 310 -39.91 -7.49 -56.51
C ASP A 310 -40.05 -6.47 -55.33
N VAL A 311 -39.56 -5.23 -55.51
CA VAL A 311 -39.82 -4.08 -54.62
C VAL A 311 -40.82 -3.15 -55.32
N PRO A 312 -41.73 -2.50 -54.59
CA PRO A 312 -41.79 -1.05 -54.80
C PRO A 312 -41.94 -0.22 -53.51
N VAL A 313 -41.20 0.89 -53.52
CA VAL A 313 -41.36 2.07 -52.68
C VAL A 313 -42.50 2.93 -53.27
N ALA A 314 -43.31 3.57 -52.43
CA ALA A 314 -44.02 4.80 -52.79
C ALA A 314 -44.40 5.58 -51.52
N ASP A 315 -44.05 6.86 -51.57
CA ASP A 315 -44.33 7.96 -50.65
C ASP A 315 -45.83 8.23 -50.48
N ASP A 316 -46.22 8.84 -49.35
CA ASP A 316 -47.22 9.91 -49.33
C ASP A 316 -47.07 10.78 -48.07
N ASP A 317 -46.85 12.07 -48.35
CA ASP A 317 -46.85 13.23 -47.46
C ASP A 317 -48.22 13.50 -46.82
N ALA A 318 -48.24 14.15 -45.65
CA ALA A 318 -49.04 15.36 -45.34
C ALA A 318 -49.20 15.61 -43.82
N ASP A 319 -48.40 16.55 -43.31
CA ASP A 319 -48.77 17.83 -42.68
C ASP A 319 -49.91 17.97 -41.63
N ASP A 320 -49.55 18.80 -40.64
CA ASP A 320 -50.31 19.83 -39.91
C ASP A 320 -50.98 19.53 -38.55
N ASP A 321 -50.29 20.05 -37.53
CA ASP A 321 -50.69 21.12 -36.60
C ASP A 321 -51.55 20.87 -35.34
N ASP A 322 -50.96 21.40 -34.25
CA ASP A 322 -51.53 22.14 -33.11
C ASP A 322 -52.60 21.47 -32.22
N ASP A 323 -52.28 21.31 -30.92
CA ASP A 323 -52.87 22.20 -29.92
C ASP A 323 -52.20 22.07 -28.52
N ASP A 324 -51.97 23.26 -27.97
CA ASP A 324 -51.50 23.63 -26.63
C ASP A 324 -52.55 23.30 -25.54
N ALA A 325 -52.14 22.79 -24.36
CA ALA A 325 -52.87 22.98 -23.10
C ALA A 325 -52.09 22.53 -21.83
N ILE A 326 -51.36 23.48 -21.24
CA ILE A 326 -51.50 24.01 -19.87
C ILE A 326 -51.80 23.02 -18.71
N ALA A 327 -50.80 22.93 -17.81
CA ALA A 327 -50.81 22.97 -16.34
C ALA A 327 -51.81 22.13 -15.50
N ALA A 328 -51.25 21.34 -14.59
CA ALA A 328 -51.69 21.27 -13.19
C ALA A 328 -50.53 20.81 -12.30
N ASP A 329 -50.18 21.68 -11.35
CA ASP A 329 -49.29 21.45 -10.22
C ASP A 329 -49.94 20.59 -9.12
N ASP A 330 -49.08 20.12 -8.20
CA ASP A 330 -49.32 19.78 -6.80
C ASP A 330 -50.11 18.49 -6.44
N ASP A 331 -49.41 17.50 -5.88
CA ASP A 331 -49.61 17.11 -4.46
C ASP A 331 -48.49 16.18 -3.97
N ASP A 332 -47.90 16.60 -2.86
CA ASP A 332 -46.79 16.04 -2.08
C ASP A 332 -47.18 14.84 -1.18
N ASP A 333 -46.14 14.15 -0.73
CA ASP A 333 -45.99 13.39 0.54
C ASP A 333 -46.73 12.05 0.73
N GLU A 334 -46.00 10.95 0.46
CA GLU A 334 -46.16 9.68 1.18
C GLU A 334 -45.07 9.54 2.26
N VAL A 335 -45.50 9.65 3.52
CA VAL A 335 -44.74 9.32 4.71
C VAL A 335 -44.86 7.80 4.95
N ILE A 336 -43.74 7.09 4.94
CA ILE A 336 -43.63 5.70 5.38
C ILE A 336 -42.85 5.73 6.70
N GLU A 337 -43.54 5.51 7.82
CA GLU A 337 -42.94 5.11 9.09
C GLU A 337 -43.46 3.70 9.39
N ASP A 338 -42.56 2.72 9.32
CA ASP A 338 -42.79 1.31 9.69
C ASP A 338 -42.66 1.16 11.21
N ASP A 339 -43.71 0.64 11.82
CA ASP A 339 -43.78 0.14 13.19
C ASP A 339 -42.95 -1.15 13.33
N LEU A 340 -41.88 -1.13 14.14
CA LEU A 340 -41.24 -2.32 14.70
C LEU A 340 -40.70 -2.00 16.09
N ASP A 341 -41.38 -2.47 17.14
CA ASP A 341 -40.77 -2.72 18.44
C ASP A 341 -41.25 -4.09 18.95
N GLU A 342 -40.32 -5.04 18.88
CA GLU A 342 -40.31 -6.35 19.53
C GLU A 342 -39.83 -6.18 20.97
N GLU A 343 -40.57 -6.68 21.95
CA GLU A 343 -40.03 -6.98 23.29
C GLU A 343 -40.56 -8.35 23.72
N ASP A 344 -39.70 -9.36 23.59
CA ASP A 344 -39.87 -10.72 24.09
C ASP A 344 -38.77 -11.01 25.14
N GLU A 345 -39.22 -11.65 26.23
CA GLU A 345 -38.51 -12.69 27.01
C GLU A 345 -37.40 -12.28 28.01
N ASP A 346 -37.83 -12.07 29.27
CA ASP A 346 -37.01 -12.32 30.47
C ASP A 346 -37.20 -13.77 30.94
N GLU A 347 -36.23 -14.66 30.66
CA GLU A 347 -36.05 -15.95 31.32
C GLU A 347 -35.13 -15.76 32.55
N GLU A 348 -35.65 -15.98 33.76
CA GLU A 348 -34.86 -16.07 34.99
C GLU A 348 -34.43 -17.52 35.24
N ASP A 349 -33.11 -17.74 35.23
CA ASP A 349 -32.44 -19.00 35.58
C ASP A 349 -32.63 -19.36 37.07
N GLU A 350 -33.25 -20.51 37.35
CA GLU A 350 -33.19 -21.21 38.64
C GLU A 350 -32.09 -22.28 38.59
N GLU A 351 -30.88 -21.95 39.07
CA GLU A 351 -29.86 -22.94 39.45
C GLU A 351 -29.93 -23.24 40.96
N GLU A 352 -30.45 -24.41 41.32
CA GLU A 352 -30.12 -25.08 42.59
C GLU A 352 -30.16 -26.60 42.33
N PHE A 353 -28.99 -27.19 42.09
CA PHE A 353 -28.81 -28.64 42.05
C PHE A 353 -27.76 -29.05 43.08
N ASP A 354 -28.19 -29.95 43.95
CA ASP A 354 -27.52 -30.49 45.12
C ASP A 354 -26.18 -31.18 44.77
N ASP A 355 -25.15 -30.94 45.61
CA ASP A 355 -23.96 -31.79 45.67
C ASP A 355 -23.91 -32.47 47.05
N ASP A 356 -23.83 -33.80 46.97
CA ASP A 356 -23.91 -34.80 48.03
C ASP A 356 -22.85 -34.63 49.15
N GLU A 357 -23.31 -34.58 50.40
CA GLU A 357 -22.51 -34.88 51.59
C GLU A 357 -22.60 -36.38 51.92
N ASP A 358 -21.43 -37.03 51.88
CA ASP A 358 -20.93 -38.07 52.80
C ASP A 358 -21.95 -39.00 53.51
N GLU A 359 -21.90 -40.31 53.22
CA GLU A 359 -22.05 -41.35 54.26
C GLU A 359 -21.53 -42.75 53.82
N GLU A 360 -20.53 -43.21 54.60
CA GLU A 360 -20.10 -44.59 54.96
C GLU A 360 -19.65 -45.65 53.94
#